data_AF-A0A2V7X4H3-F1
#
_entry.id   AF-A0A2V7X4H3-F1
#
_cell.length_a   1.000
_cell.length_b   1.000
_cell.length_c   1.000
_cell.angle_alpha   90.00
_cell.angle_beta   90.00
_cell.angle_gamma   90.00
#
_symmetry.space_group_name_H-M   'P 1'
#
loop_
_entity.id
_entity.type
_entity.pdbx_description
1 polymer ?
#
loop_
_entity_poly.entity_id
_entity_poly.type
_entity_poly.pdbx_seq_one_letter_code
_entity_poly.pdbx_strand_id
1 'polypeptide(L)' 'MTQTSSDQLVKVIDFRGLFQWPAVLFVQLGLSHSIHHRGQLSTYLRPMGAKVPSIYGESYDAREAREKAAKS' A
#
# COMPACT_ATOMS: atom_id res chain seq x y z
N MET A 1 6.49 16.13 8.18
CA MET A 1 6.66 15.68 6.78
C MET A 1 6.89 16.91 5.93
N THR A 2 8.02 17.01 5.24
CA THR A 2 8.30 18.13 4.32
C THR A 2 7.56 17.89 3.00
N GLN A 3 6.93 18.94 2.46
CA GLN A 3 6.20 18.86 1.20
C GLN A 3 7.15 19.01 0.01
N THR A 4 7.07 18.10 -0.96
CA THR A 4 7.83 18.16 -2.21
C THR A 4 7.22 19.20 -3.15
N SER A 5 8.03 20.10 -3.71
CA SER A 5 7.57 21.07 -4.72
C SER A 5 7.40 20.43 -6.10
N SER A 6 6.63 21.04 -7.00
CA SER A 6 6.40 20.53 -8.35
C SER A 6 7.70 20.32 -9.14
N ASP A 7 8.67 21.24 -9.03
CA ASP A 7 9.96 21.13 -9.71
C ASP A 7 10.77 19.90 -9.26
N GLN A 8 10.64 19.50 -8.00
CA GLN A 8 11.29 18.30 -7.49
C GLN A 8 10.67 17.01 -8.06
N LEU A 9 9.37 17.01 -8.40
CA LEU A 9 8.68 15.84 -8.96
C LEU A 9 9.08 15.55 -10.41
N VAL A 10 9.40 16.58 -11.18
CA VAL A 10 9.78 16.45 -12.60
C VAL A 10 11.28 16.24 -12.81
N LYS A 11 12.09 16.41 -11.76
CA LYS A 11 13.53 16.18 -11.83
C LYS A 11 13.83 14.73 -12.21
N VAL A 12 14.67 14.54 -13.24
CA VAL A 12 15.18 13.22 -13.61
C VAL A 12 16.14 12.73 -12.54
N ILE A 13 15.89 11.53 -12.03
CA ILE A 13 16.72 10.82 -11.07
C ILE A 13 17.39 9.65 -11.77
N ASP A 14 18.71 9.59 -11.61
CA ASP A 14 19.50 8.41 -11.91
C ASP A 14 19.39 7.40 -10.77
N PHE A 15 18.71 6.28 -11.02
CA PHE A 15 18.72 5.15 -10.13
C PHE A 15 19.85 4.18 -10.50
N ARG A 16 21.04 4.45 -9.95
CA ARG A 16 22.23 3.57 -9.99
C ARG A 16 22.65 3.13 -11.41
N GLY A 17 22.44 3.97 -12.41
CA GLY A 17 22.72 3.73 -13.82
C GLY A 17 21.69 2.87 -14.55
N LEU A 18 20.63 2.42 -13.87
CA LEU A 18 19.62 1.51 -14.44
C LEU A 18 18.40 2.24 -15.00
N PHE A 19 17.94 3.26 -14.29
CA PHE A 19 16.76 4.04 -14.67
C PHE A 19 17.07 5.54 -14.61
N GLN A 20 16.67 6.26 -15.65
CA GLN A 20 16.74 7.72 -15.73
C GLN A 20 15.33 8.26 -15.86
N TRP A 21 14.62 8.40 -14.74
CA TRP A 21 13.19 8.73 -14.75
C TRP A 21 12.88 9.96 -13.91
N PRO A 22 11.82 10.73 -14.22
CA PRO A 22 11.31 11.76 -13.34
C PRO A 22 10.97 11.19 -11.95
N ALA A 23 11.24 11.96 -10.90
CA ALA A 23 11.04 11.55 -9.50
C ALA A 23 9.62 11.01 -9.22
N VAL A 24 8.60 11.59 -9.85
CA VAL A 24 7.19 11.16 -9.73
C VAL A 24 6.99 9.69 -10.12
N LEU A 25 7.75 9.16 -11.08
CA LEU A 25 7.62 7.76 -11.49
C LEU A 25 8.16 6.80 -10.43
N PHE A 26 9.21 7.18 -9.70
CA PHE A 26 9.71 6.39 -8.57
C PHE A 26 8.72 6.38 -7.40
N VAL A 27 8.06 7.51 -7.13
CA VAL A 27 6.97 7.57 -6.13
C VAL A 27 5.83 6.63 -6.55
N GLN A 28 5.41 6.68 -7.81
CA GLN A 28 4.37 5.80 -8.33
C GLN A 28 4.78 4.32 -8.25
N LEU A 29 6.04 3.99 -8.59
CA LEU A 29 6.56 2.64 -8.48
C LEU A 29 6.53 2.15 -7.03
N GLY A 30 7.02 2.95 -6.09
CA GLY A 30 7.00 2.63 -4.66
C GLY A 30 5.57 2.38 -4.16
N LEU A 31 4.63 3.26 -4.53
CA LEU A 31 3.21 3.12 -4.19
C LEU A 31 2.62 1.81 -4.75
N SER A 32 2.78 1.57 -6.06
CA SER A 32 2.25 0.37 -6.72
C SER A 32 2.89 -0.91 -6.17
N HIS A 33 4.19 -0.89 -5.89
CA HIS A 33 4.92 -2.00 -5.29
C HIS A 33 4.41 -2.32 -3.87
N SER A 34 4.25 -1.31 -3.02
CA SER A 34 3.67 -1.47 -1.69
C SER A 34 2.24 -2.01 -1.75
N ILE A 35 1.41 -1.51 -2.67
CA ILE A 35 0.04 -2.00 -2.88
C ILE A 35 0.06 -3.49 -3.28
N HIS A 36 0.91 -3.86 -4.23
CA HIS A 36 1.03 -5.23 -4.73
C HIS A 36 1.41 -6.22 -3.61
N HIS A 37 2.48 -5.92 -2.87
CA HIS A 37 2.94 -6.80 -1.80
C HIS A 37 2.00 -6.80 -0.57
N ARG A 38 1.31 -5.69 -0.30
CA ARG A 38 0.22 -5.69 0.69
C ARG A 38 -0.90 -6.67 0.30
N GLY A 39 -1.25 -6.72 -0.98
CA GLY A 39 -2.18 -7.72 -1.52
C GLY A 39 -1.68 -9.15 -1.28
N GLN A 40 -0.44 -9.45 -1.65
CA GLN A 40 0.17 -10.76 -1.39
C GLN A 40 0.15 -11.12 0.10
N LEU A 41 0.57 -10.21 0.98
CA LEU A 41 0.55 -10.45 2.43
C LEU A 41 -0.87 -10.77 2.92
N SER A 42 -1.88 -10.03 2.46
CA SER A 42 -3.28 -10.28 2.86
C SER A 42 -3.77 -11.68 2.48
N THR A 43 -3.28 -12.25 1.37
CA THR A 43 -3.60 -13.63 0.97
C THR A 43 -2.95 -14.68 1.88
N TYR A 44 -1.78 -14.38 2.46
CA TYR A 44 -1.11 -15.27 3.41
C TYR A 44 -1.70 -15.21 4.82
N LEU A 45 -2.26 -14.07 5.24
CA LEU A 45 -2.86 -13.95 6.57
C LEU A 45 -3.99 -14.96 6.82
N ARG A 46 -4.85 -15.20 5.81
CA ARG A 46 -6.00 -16.11 5.93
C ARG A 46 -5.62 -17.57 6.25
N PRO A 47 -4.76 -18.26 5.48
CA PRO A 47 -4.36 -19.62 5.80
C PRO A 47 -3.54 -19.71 7.11
N MET A 48 -2.94 -18.61 7.56
CA MET A 48 -2.23 -18.54 8.84
C MET A 48 -3.15 -18.28 10.04
N GLY A 49 -4.47 -18.21 9.83
CA GLY A 49 -5.45 -17.95 10.90
C GLY A 49 -5.46 -16.50 11.40
N ALA A 50 -4.75 -15.59 10.75
CA ALA A 50 -4.75 -14.17 11.07
C ALA A 50 -5.92 -13.45 10.40
N LYS A 51 -6.44 -12.40 11.04
CA LYS A 51 -7.51 -11.56 10.49
C LYS A 51 -6.96 -10.65 9.39
N VAL A 52 -7.66 -10.57 8.26
CA VAL A 52 -7.31 -9.68 7.16
C VAL A 52 -7.83 -8.27 7.46
N PRO A 53 -6.95 -7.24 7.49
CA PRO A 53 -7.38 -5.87 7.76
C PRO A 53 -8.20 -5.28 6.59
N SER A 54 -8.98 -4.24 6.88
CA SER A 54 -9.62 -3.39 5.87
C SER A 54 -8.56 -2.63 5.06
N ILE A 55 -8.61 -2.69 3.73
CA ILE A 55 -7.60 -2.07 2.85
C ILE A 55 -8.20 -0.98 1.95
N TYR A 56 -9.28 -1.29 1.21
CA TYR A 56 -9.98 -0.33 0.33
C TYR A 56 -11.45 -0.16 0.71
N GLY A 57 -11.81 -0.60 1.90
CA GLY A 57 -13.16 -0.80 2.38
C GLY A 57 -13.17 -1.85 3.48
N GLU A 58 -14.33 -2.08 4.05
CA GLU A 58 -14.49 -3.07 5.12
C GLU A 58 -14.12 -4.48 4.64
N SER A 59 -13.22 -5.15 5.37
CA SER A 59 -12.95 -6.58 5.16
C SER A 59 -14.04 -7.45 5.80
N TYR A 60 -14.13 -8.70 5.35
CA TYR A 60 -15.00 -9.70 5.98
C TYR A 60 -14.71 -9.84 7.49
N ASP A 61 -13.43 -9.90 7.87
CA ASP A 61 -13.02 -10.07 9.27
C ASP A 61 -13.35 -8.85 10.14
N ALA A 62 -13.30 -7.64 9.55
CA ALA A 62 -13.71 -6.41 10.21
C ALA A 62 -15.24 -6.36 10.40
N ARG A 63 -16.02 -6.73 9.37
CA ARG A 63 -17.48 -6.84 9.44
C ARG A 63 -17.91 -7.81 10.54
N GLU A 64 -17.35 -9.02 10.55
CA GLU A 64 -17.64 -10.05 11.56
C GLU A 64 -17.33 -9.57 12.98
N ALA A 65 -16.21 -8.86 13.17
CA ALA A 65 -15.84 -8.33 14.47
C ALA A 65 -16.84 -7.28 14.98
N ARG A 66 -17.28 -6.36 14.11
CA ARG A 66 -18.30 -5.37 14.46
C ARG A 66 -19.64 -6.03 14.80
N GLU A 67 -20.11 -6.96 13.97
CA GLU A 67 -21.39 -7.64 14.19
C GLU A 67 -21.42 -8.43 15.50
N LYS A 68 -20.30 -9.05 15.89
CA LYS A 68 -20.17 -9.71 17.19
C LYS A 68 -20.22 -8.72 18.35
N ALA A 69 -19.52 -7.59 18.24
CA ALA A 69 -19.53 -6.55 19.27
C ALA A 69 -20.91 -5.87 19.43
N ALA A 70 -21.72 -5.83 18.37
CA ALA A 70 -23.09 -5.28 18.43
C ALA A 70 -24.11 -6.23 19.09
N LYS A 71 -23.76 -7.52 19.27
CA LYS A 71 -24.62 -8.55 19.84
C LYS A 71 -24.29 -8.89 21.30
N SER A 72 -23.20 -8.34 21.83
CA SER A 72 -22.75 -8.46 23.23
C SER A 72 -23.20 -7.25 24.05
#